data_AF-A0A9X5U286-F1
#
_entry.id   AF-A0A9X5U286-F1
#
_cell.length_a   1.000
_cell.length_b   1.000
_cell.length_c   1.000
_cell.angle_alpha   90.00
_cell.angle_beta   90.00
_cell.angle_gamma   90.00
#
_symmetry.space_group_name_H-M   'P 1'
#
loop_
_entity.id
_entity.type
_entity.pdbx_description
1 polymer ?
#
loop_
_entity_poly.entity_id
_entity_poly.type
_entity_poly.pdbx_seq_one_letter_code
_entity_poly.pdbx_strand_id
1 'polypeptide(L)'
;MQKAISTLVGMLTAAAVLPSHAAGLQVSPTSLSLPAKQRAGIFTLGNKGAEPLTAQVRVFRWTQDANGGEVLEPTDAVIASPPMVKLEAGAQQQFRVMRVKPSDKQTEEAYRLIVDELPAPNAKPQKGIQLVMRYSLPLFVNVQNNAEPKLQWRAEKAANGKAVLVAENTGNAHAQLSNITFQTTSAKDALTLANGLAGYVLPGNTWKRELEVSPASLNQGRLNATVNGMPIQTEVRFAAP
;
A
#
# COMPACT_ATOMS: atom_id res chain seq x y z
N MET A 1 -57.16 23.70 -51.78
CA MET A 1 -56.62 22.32 -51.87
C MET A 1 -55.15 22.45 -51.47
N GLN A 2 -54.53 21.77 -50.51
CA GLN A 2 -54.84 20.60 -49.69
C GLN A 2 -53.81 20.61 -48.52
N LYS A 3 -54.19 20.09 -47.36
CA LYS A 3 -53.46 20.12 -46.08
C LYS A 3 -52.13 19.35 -46.12
N ALA A 4 -51.16 19.75 -45.30
CA ALA A 4 -50.20 18.84 -44.69
C ALA A 4 -49.87 19.28 -43.25
N ILE A 5 -50.47 18.58 -42.29
CA ILE A 5 -50.18 18.67 -40.86
C ILE A 5 -49.03 17.69 -40.63
N SER A 6 -47.88 18.18 -40.18
CA SER A 6 -46.76 17.31 -39.76
C SER A 6 -46.64 17.36 -38.25
N THR A 7 -47.05 16.28 -37.60
CA THR A 7 -46.98 16.09 -36.15
C THR A 7 -45.63 15.45 -35.82
N LEU A 8 -44.73 16.20 -35.19
CA LEU A 8 -43.45 15.68 -34.72
C LEU A 8 -43.61 15.15 -33.28
N VAL A 9 -43.66 13.83 -33.12
CA VAL A 9 -43.65 13.17 -31.80
C VAL A 9 -42.20 13.11 -31.30
N GLY A 10 -41.88 13.91 -30.29
CA GLY A 10 -40.61 13.84 -29.58
C GLY A 10 -40.62 12.67 -28.58
N MET A 11 -39.88 11.61 -28.89
CA MET A 11 -39.69 10.48 -27.99
C MET A 11 -38.57 10.81 -26.99
N LEU A 12 -38.95 11.23 -25.78
CA LEU A 12 -38.01 11.53 -24.70
C LEU A 12 -37.55 10.21 -24.07
N THR A 13 -36.36 9.73 -24.44
CA THR A 13 -35.70 8.59 -23.80
C THR A 13 -35.23 8.98 -22.41
N ALA A 14 -36.00 8.63 -21.38
CA ALA A 14 -35.56 8.71 -19.99
C ALA A 14 -34.47 7.68 -19.74
N ALA A 15 -33.21 8.11 -19.72
CA ALA A 15 -32.09 7.29 -19.27
C ALA A 15 -32.29 6.99 -17.78
N ALA A 16 -32.63 5.73 -17.45
CA ALA A 16 -32.68 5.27 -16.08
C ALA A 16 -31.26 5.27 -15.51
N VAL A 17 -30.94 6.28 -14.70
CA VAL A 17 -29.72 6.30 -13.90
C VAL A 17 -29.91 5.27 -12.80
N LEU A 18 -29.36 4.07 -13.00
CA LEU A 18 -29.29 3.08 -11.94
C LEU A 18 -28.40 3.67 -10.83
N PRO A 19 -28.87 3.74 -9.57
CA PRO A 19 -28.04 4.20 -8.47
C PRO A 19 -26.88 3.23 -8.31
N SER A 20 -25.65 3.70 -8.56
CA SER A 20 -24.47 2.94 -8.22
C SER A 20 -24.30 2.95 -6.70
N HIS A 21 -24.40 1.78 -6.08
CA HIS A 21 -23.99 1.61 -4.68
C HIS A 21 -22.46 1.59 -4.64
N ALA A 22 -21.86 2.78 -4.62
CA ALA A 22 -20.42 2.92 -4.43
C ALA A 22 -20.09 2.68 -2.95
N ALA A 23 -19.08 1.84 -2.69
CA ALA A 23 -18.47 1.72 -1.37
C ALA A 23 -18.00 3.11 -0.91
N GLY A 24 -18.46 3.53 0.26
CA GLY A 24 -18.44 4.94 0.65
C GLY A 24 -17.18 5.39 1.38
N LEU A 25 -16.49 4.47 2.07
CA LEU A 25 -15.36 4.86 2.91
C LEU A 25 -14.18 5.36 2.06
N GLN A 26 -13.61 6.50 2.43
CA GLN A 26 -12.42 7.08 1.83
C GLN A 26 -11.43 7.47 2.90
N VAL A 27 -10.14 7.42 2.57
CA VAL A 27 -9.07 7.83 3.47
C VAL A 27 -8.06 8.73 2.76
N SER A 28 -7.61 9.77 3.45
CA SER A 28 -6.56 10.68 2.99
C SER A 28 -5.70 11.15 4.17
N PRO A 29 -4.36 11.17 4.05
CA PRO A 29 -3.57 10.64 2.94
C PRO A 29 -3.53 9.10 2.91
N THR A 30 -2.98 8.52 1.85
CA THR A 30 -2.81 7.05 1.71
C THR A 30 -1.51 6.52 2.33
N SER A 31 -0.67 7.41 2.87
CA SER A 31 0.54 7.10 3.64
C SER A 31 0.77 8.21 4.65
N LEU A 32 1.27 7.87 5.84
CA LEU A 32 1.57 8.83 6.89
C LEU A 32 3.04 8.73 7.30
N SER A 33 3.64 9.88 7.59
CA SER A 33 4.97 10.00 8.17
C SER A 33 4.94 10.95 9.36
N LEU A 34 5.52 10.51 10.48
CA LEU A 34 5.64 11.25 11.73
C LEU A 34 7.11 11.48 12.05
N PRO A 35 7.67 12.67 11.72
CA PRO A 35 9.03 13.04 12.05
C PRO A 35 9.37 12.85 13.54
N ALA A 36 10.64 12.66 13.87
CA ALA A 36 11.09 12.44 15.26
C ALA A 36 10.67 13.57 16.23
N LYS A 37 10.60 14.81 15.75
CA LYS A 37 10.16 15.98 16.53
C LYS A 37 8.64 16.18 16.58
N GLN A 38 7.88 15.49 15.72
CA GLN A 38 6.43 15.63 15.62
C GLN A 38 5.71 14.46 16.30
N ARG A 39 5.03 14.75 17.42
CA ARG A 39 4.35 13.72 18.22
C ARG A 39 3.08 13.17 17.56
N ALA A 40 2.41 13.97 16.73
CA ALA A 40 1.07 13.66 16.22
C ALA A 40 0.90 14.08 14.76
N GLY A 41 0.07 13.33 14.04
CA GLY A 41 -0.30 13.58 12.65
C GLY A 41 -1.80 13.35 12.46
N ILE A 42 -2.30 13.75 11.30
CA ILE A 42 -3.74 13.72 11.01
C ILE A 42 -3.98 12.92 9.73
N PHE A 43 -5.03 12.12 9.74
CA PHE A 43 -5.66 11.62 8.52
C PHE A 43 -7.17 11.87 8.60
N THR A 44 -7.82 11.89 7.46
CA THR A 44 -9.26 12.12 7.33
C THR A 44 -9.90 10.88 6.76
N LEU A 45 -10.99 10.44 7.40
CA LEU A 45 -11.93 9.50 6.81
C LEU A 45 -13.13 10.26 6.26
N GLY A 46 -13.64 9.83 5.12
CA GLY A 46 -14.86 10.36 4.53
C GLY A 46 -15.82 9.25 4.14
N ASN A 47 -17.11 9.54 4.16
CA ASN A 47 -18.14 8.68 3.60
C ASN A 47 -18.73 9.33 2.35
N LYS A 48 -18.36 8.86 1.16
CA LYS A 48 -18.97 9.27 -0.12
C LYS A 48 -20.13 8.36 -0.56
N GLY A 49 -20.52 7.42 0.29
CA GLY A 49 -21.72 6.60 0.07
C GLY A 49 -23.00 7.35 0.41
N ALA A 50 -24.13 6.76 0.05
CA ALA A 50 -25.46 7.31 0.34
C ALA A 50 -25.99 6.93 1.73
N GLU A 51 -25.38 5.93 2.38
CA GLU A 51 -25.80 5.40 3.68
C GLU A 51 -24.75 5.71 4.76
N PRO A 52 -25.15 5.86 6.02
CA PRO A 52 -24.20 5.97 7.13
C PRO A 52 -23.37 4.70 7.28
N LEU A 53 -22.08 4.85 7.61
CA LEU A 53 -21.18 3.74 7.89
C LEU A 53 -20.50 3.90 9.24
N THR A 54 -19.97 2.81 9.79
CA THR A 54 -19.14 2.85 10.99
C THR A 54 -17.74 2.41 10.63
N ALA A 55 -16.74 3.23 10.99
CA ALA A 55 -15.34 2.94 10.74
C ALA A 55 -14.62 2.65 12.06
N GLN A 56 -13.83 1.57 12.10
CA GLN A 56 -12.90 1.25 13.18
C GLN A 56 -11.47 1.52 12.74
N VAL A 57 -10.67 2.11 13.63
CA VAL A 57 -9.27 2.42 13.39
C VAL A 57 -8.37 1.71 14.39
N ARG A 58 -7.35 1.04 13.89
CA ARG A 58 -6.35 0.30 14.68
C ARG A 58 -4.95 0.57 14.16
N VAL A 59 -3.96 0.53 15.05
CA VAL A 59 -2.55 0.65 14.68
C VAL A 59 -1.83 -0.62 15.11
N PHE A 60 -1.02 -1.18 14.20
CA PHE A 60 -0.18 -2.34 14.44
C PHE A 60 1.27 -1.98 14.20
N ARG A 61 2.18 -2.49 15.02
CA ARG A 61 3.62 -2.46 14.73
C ARG A 61 3.86 -3.36 13.52
N TRP A 62 4.61 -2.85 12.55
CA TRP A 62 4.90 -3.56 11.33
C TRP A 62 6.38 -3.94 11.29
N THR A 63 6.64 -5.24 11.24
CA THR A 63 7.96 -5.85 11.07
C THR A 63 7.96 -6.75 9.84
N GLN A 64 9.13 -7.29 9.48
CA GLN A 64 9.25 -8.27 8.41
C GLN A 64 9.86 -9.56 8.92
N ASP A 65 9.41 -10.68 8.37
CA ASP A 65 10.05 -11.99 8.59
C ASP A 65 11.34 -12.14 7.75
N ALA A 66 12.02 -13.28 7.90
CA ALA A 66 13.28 -13.58 7.20
C ALA A 66 13.16 -13.68 5.66
N ASN A 67 11.93 -13.71 5.13
CA ASN A 67 11.63 -13.72 3.70
C ASN A 67 11.11 -12.35 3.20
N GLY A 68 11.01 -11.36 4.09
CA GLY A 68 10.47 -10.04 3.78
C GLY A 68 8.95 -9.95 3.85
N GLY A 69 8.28 -11.00 4.36
CA GLY A 69 6.84 -11.03 4.57
C GLY A 69 6.42 -10.08 5.68
N GLU A 70 5.24 -9.46 5.54
CA GLU A 70 4.70 -8.54 6.54
C GLU A 70 4.25 -9.28 7.81
N VAL A 71 4.68 -8.78 8.96
CA VAL A 71 4.25 -9.23 10.28
C VAL A 71 3.64 -8.05 11.04
N LEU A 72 2.42 -8.23 11.55
CA LEU A 72 1.67 -7.20 12.26
C LEU A 72 1.46 -7.60 13.72
N GLU A 73 1.95 -6.76 14.63
CA GLU A 73 1.89 -6.99 16.07
C GLU A 73 1.04 -5.90 16.74
N PRO A 74 0.17 -6.24 17.70
CA PRO A 74 -0.53 -5.24 18.52
C PRO A 74 0.45 -4.28 19.20
N THR A 75 0.09 -3.02 19.33
CA THR A 75 0.95 -2.00 19.94
C THR A 75 0.15 -0.91 20.66
N ASP A 76 0.76 -0.35 21.70
CA ASP A 76 0.31 0.83 22.44
C ASP A 76 1.26 2.03 22.25
N ALA A 77 2.38 1.85 21.55
CA ALA A 77 3.39 2.89 21.33
C ALA A 77 2.88 4.00 20.40
N VAL A 78 1.98 3.65 19.48
CA VAL A 78 1.32 4.56 18.55
C VAL A 78 -0.18 4.27 18.56
N ILE A 79 -0.97 5.32 18.75
CA ILE A 79 -2.43 5.22 18.86
C ILE A 79 -3.12 6.12 17.83
N ALA A 80 -4.33 5.75 17.42
CA ALA A 80 -5.21 6.58 16.62
C ALA A 80 -6.47 6.94 17.42
N SER A 81 -6.94 8.18 17.29
CA SER A 81 -8.09 8.72 18.02
C SER A 81 -9.01 9.54 17.10
N PRO A 82 -10.33 9.33 17.14
CA PRO A 82 -11.02 8.29 17.91
C PRO A 82 -10.73 6.87 17.36
N PRO A 83 -10.91 5.80 18.16
CA PRO A 83 -10.70 4.43 17.67
C PRO A 83 -11.86 3.91 16.80
N MET A 84 -13.03 4.57 16.87
CA MET A 84 -14.21 4.23 16.10
C MET A 84 -15.07 5.48 15.91
N VAL A 85 -15.73 5.59 14.76
CA VAL A 85 -16.69 6.67 14.49
C VAL A 85 -17.80 6.20 13.57
N LYS A 86 -19.01 6.74 13.75
CA LYS A 86 -20.07 6.65 12.76
C LYS A 86 -19.99 7.87 11.83
N LEU A 87 -19.93 7.65 10.53
CA LEU A 87 -19.92 8.68 9.49
C LEU A 87 -21.27 8.66 8.77
N GLU A 88 -22.01 9.75 8.89
CA GLU A 88 -23.20 9.98 8.05
C GLU A 88 -22.81 10.12 6.57
N ALA A 89 -23.78 9.99 5.67
CA ALA A 89 -23.56 10.15 4.24
C ALA A 89 -22.98 11.55 3.92
N GLY A 90 -21.91 11.60 3.13
CA GLY A 90 -21.19 12.83 2.80
C GLY A 90 -20.28 13.38 3.92
N ALA A 91 -20.32 12.82 5.13
CA ALA A 91 -19.56 13.33 6.26
C ALA A 91 -18.06 13.01 6.16
N GLN A 92 -17.24 13.84 6.81
CA GLN A 92 -15.82 13.64 6.98
C GLN A 92 -15.44 13.78 8.45
N GLN A 93 -14.47 12.97 8.90
CA GLN A 93 -13.93 13.01 10.25
C GLN A 93 -12.40 13.01 10.19
N GLN A 94 -11.79 13.94 10.91
CA GLN A 94 -10.35 13.92 11.16
C GLN A 94 -10.03 13.00 12.34
N PHE A 95 -8.97 12.23 12.16
CA PHE A 95 -8.39 11.33 13.14
C PHE A 95 -6.97 11.77 13.44
N ARG A 96 -6.56 11.60 14.69
CA ARG A 96 -5.21 11.91 15.14
C ARG A 96 -4.46 10.63 15.39
N VAL A 97 -3.31 10.47 14.73
CA VAL A 97 -2.34 9.42 15.03
C VAL A 97 -1.25 10.04 15.90
N MET A 98 -0.90 9.38 17.01
CA MET A 98 -0.01 9.95 18.02
C MET A 98 0.98 8.91 18.52
N ARG A 99 2.25 9.29 18.66
CA ARG A 99 3.21 8.58 19.50
C ARG A 99 2.90 8.81 20.97
N VAL A 100 2.71 7.73 21.71
CA VAL A 100 2.44 7.81 23.16
C VAL A 100 3.71 8.23 23.91
N LYS A 101 4.85 7.65 23.56
CA LYS A 101 6.18 7.98 24.11
C LYS A 101 7.17 8.35 22.98
N PRO A 102 8.17 9.20 23.25
CA PRO A 102 9.32 9.37 22.35
C PRO A 102 10.01 8.03 22.09
N SER A 103 10.63 7.90 20.92
CA SER A 103 11.46 6.74 20.56
C SER A 103 12.92 7.14 20.61
N ASP A 104 13.76 6.33 21.25
CA ASP A 104 15.20 6.56 21.33
C ASP A 104 15.96 5.94 20.13
N LYS A 105 15.23 5.32 19.20
CA LYS A 105 15.82 4.69 18.02
C LYS A 105 16.34 5.74 17.05
N GLN A 106 17.45 5.40 16.40
CA GLN A 106 18.03 6.21 15.32
C GLN A 106 17.49 5.83 13.93
N THR A 107 16.69 4.76 13.87
CA THR A 107 16.00 4.31 12.65
C THR A 107 14.53 4.65 12.72
N GLU A 108 13.93 4.79 11.54
CA GLU A 108 12.49 4.83 11.37
C GLU A 108 11.84 3.56 11.93
N GLU A 109 10.65 3.72 12.52
CA GLU A 109 9.78 2.63 12.94
C GLU A 109 8.55 2.57 12.04
N ALA A 110 8.17 1.36 11.64
CA ALA A 110 7.04 1.14 10.74
C ALA A 110 5.83 0.58 11.48
N TYR A 111 4.66 1.06 11.06
CA TYR A 111 3.36 0.66 11.57
C TYR A 111 2.37 0.53 10.41
N ARG A 112 1.30 -0.24 10.62
CA ARG A 112 0.11 -0.22 9.76
C ARG A 112 -1.05 0.43 10.48
N LEU A 113 -1.62 1.46 9.86
CA LEU A 113 -2.90 2.04 10.24
C LEU A 113 -3.99 1.28 9.48
N ILE A 114 -4.73 0.44 10.19
CA ILE A 114 -5.83 -0.34 9.66
C ILE A 114 -7.13 0.42 9.90
N VAL A 115 -7.87 0.67 8.83
CA VAL A 115 -9.20 1.27 8.87
C VAL A 115 -10.21 0.29 8.28
N ASP A 116 -11.12 -0.17 9.11
CA ASP A 116 -12.18 -1.11 8.73
C ASP A 116 -13.53 -0.40 8.65
N GLU A 117 -14.26 -0.60 7.57
CA GLU A 117 -15.70 -0.40 7.54
C GLU A 117 -16.38 -1.59 8.23
N LEU A 118 -17.15 -1.32 9.28
CA LEU A 118 -17.90 -2.34 9.99
C LEU A 118 -19.27 -2.53 9.34
N PRO A 119 -19.74 -3.78 9.16
CA PRO A 119 -21.11 -4.05 8.75
C PRO A 119 -22.11 -3.40 9.71
N ALA A 120 -23.18 -2.81 9.18
CA ALA A 120 -24.22 -2.22 10.01
C ALA A 120 -24.86 -3.30 10.91
N PRO A 121 -24.90 -3.14 12.24
CA PRO A 121 -25.32 -4.19 13.18
C PRO A 121 -26.74 -4.72 12.93
N ASN A 122 -27.61 -3.88 12.36
CA ASN A 122 -29.03 -4.17 12.12
C ASN A 122 -29.37 -4.23 10.61
N ALA A 123 -28.39 -4.41 9.74
CA ALA A 123 -28.66 -4.58 8.32
C ALA A 123 -29.53 -5.82 8.12
N LYS A 124 -30.74 -5.63 7.56
CA LYS A 124 -31.55 -6.77 7.09
C LYS A 124 -30.72 -7.55 6.07
N PRO A 125 -30.72 -8.89 6.10
CA PRO A 125 -30.07 -9.68 5.07
C PRO A 125 -30.63 -9.27 3.70
N GLN A 126 -29.86 -8.47 2.96
CA GLN A 126 -30.21 -8.13 1.59
C GLN A 126 -29.80 -9.31 0.71
N LYS A 127 -30.67 -9.69 -0.24
CA LYS A 127 -30.26 -10.62 -1.30
C LYS A 127 -29.18 -9.93 -2.13
N GLY A 128 -27.93 -10.40 -2.02
CA GLY A 128 -26.80 -9.85 -2.77
C GLY A 128 -25.48 -9.99 -2.04
N ILE A 129 -24.43 -9.46 -2.64
CA ILE A 129 -23.09 -9.36 -2.05
C ILE A 129 -22.98 -8.02 -1.33
N GLN A 130 -22.69 -8.04 -0.03
CA GLN A 130 -22.32 -6.85 0.73
C GLN A 130 -20.80 -6.76 0.80
N LEU A 131 -20.25 -5.67 0.27
CA LEU A 131 -18.82 -5.41 0.28
C LEU A 131 -18.50 -4.40 1.38
N VAL A 132 -17.56 -4.74 2.27
CA VAL A 132 -17.00 -3.83 3.28
C VAL A 132 -15.53 -3.55 2.99
N MET A 133 -15.10 -2.31 3.22
CA MET A 133 -13.75 -1.87 2.93
C MET A 133 -12.80 -2.09 4.11
N ARG A 134 -11.56 -2.50 3.83
CA ARG A 134 -10.43 -2.44 4.75
C ARG A 134 -9.26 -1.71 4.08
N TYR A 135 -8.83 -0.60 4.67
CA TYR A 135 -7.60 0.08 4.29
C TYR A 135 -6.45 -0.32 5.21
N SER A 136 -5.30 -0.66 4.62
CA SER A 136 -4.04 -0.89 5.35
C SER A 136 -3.02 0.14 4.91
N LEU A 137 -2.88 1.21 5.67
CA LEU A 137 -2.03 2.35 5.32
C LEU A 137 -0.66 2.21 5.99
N PRO A 138 0.44 2.43 5.26
CA PRO A 138 1.75 2.55 5.89
C PRO A 138 1.80 3.82 6.75
N LEU A 139 2.33 3.65 7.96
CA LEU A 139 2.56 4.70 8.93
C LEU A 139 4.00 4.60 9.40
N PHE A 140 4.82 5.57 8.99
CA PHE A 140 6.22 5.63 9.38
C PHE A 140 6.41 6.66 10.48
N VAL A 141 7.19 6.29 11.49
CA VAL A 141 7.29 7.03 12.74
C VAL A 141 8.74 7.18 13.11
N ASN A 142 9.06 8.27 13.80
CA ASN A 142 10.41 8.59 14.23
C ASN A 142 11.35 8.78 13.03
N VAL A 143 10.82 9.39 11.96
CA VAL A 143 11.58 9.70 10.76
C VAL A 143 12.59 10.80 11.11
N GLN A 144 13.87 10.44 11.06
CA GLN A 144 14.99 11.37 11.27
C GLN A 144 15.16 12.27 10.05
N ASN A 145 15.81 13.43 10.21
CA ASN A 145 15.98 14.39 9.11
C ASN A 145 16.81 13.83 7.94
N ASN A 146 17.73 12.90 8.20
CA ASN A 146 18.58 12.23 7.23
C ASN A 146 18.14 10.78 6.96
N ALA A 147 16.85 10.48 7.16
CA ALA A 147 16.31 9.16 6.95
C ALA A 147 16.30 8.83 5.45
N GLU A 148 17.10 7.83 5.05
CA GLU A 148 17.23 7.38 3.66
C GLU A 148 17.32 5.84 3.57
N PRO A 149 16.71 5.22 2.55
CA PRO A 149 16.95 3.80 2.26
C PRO A 149 18.33 3.61 1.63
N LYS A 150 19.00 2.50 1.95
CA LYS A 150 20.26 2.08 1.31
C LYS A 150 20.16 0.64 0.85
N LEU A 151 19.76 0.46 -0.40
CA LEU A 151 19.51 -0.86 -0.97
C LEU A 151 20.78 -1.48 -1.54
N GLN A 152 21.07 -2.70 -1.11
CA GLN A 152 22.05 -3.58 -1.72
C GLN A 152 21.32 -4.72 -2.42
N TRP A 153 21.59 -4.90 -3.70
CA TRP A 153 20.95 -5.90 -4.53
C TRP A 153 21.91 -7.04 -4.82
N ARG A 154 21.43 -8.27 -4.66
CA ARG A 154 22.17 -9.48 -5.04
C ARG A 154 21.23 -10.54 -5.58
N ALA A 155 21.77 -11.47 -6.36
CA ALA A 155 21.09 -12.72 -6.68
C ALA A 155 21.77 -13.88 -5.94
N GLU A 156 20.98 -14.78 -5.39
CA GLU A 156 21.47 -15.97 -4.66
C GLU A 156 20.76 -17.24 -5.14
N LYS A 157 21.37 -18.40 -4.88
CA LYS A 157 20.78 -19.71 -5.20
C LYS A 157 19.84 -20.13 -4.07
N ALA A 158 18.58 -20.39 -4.38
CA ALA A 158 17.66 -21.01 -3.44
C ALA A 158 17.87 -22.52 -3.34
N ALA A 159 17.43 -23.11 -2.22
CA ALA A 159 17.51 -24.54 -1.96
C ALA A 159 16.78 -25.40 -3.02
N ASN A 160 15.73 -24.85 -3.64
CA ASN A 160 14.99 -25.49 -4.73
C ASN A 160 15.72 -25.42 -6.09
N GLY A 161 16.95 -24.89 -6.14
CA GLY A 161 17.76 -24.78 -7.34
C GLY A 161 17.45 -23.56 -8.23
N LYS A 162 16.46 -22.74 -7.87
CA LYS A 162 16.14 -21.50 -8.59
C LYS A 162 16.98 -20.33 -8.09
N ALA A 163 16.97 -19.24 -8.85
CA ALA A 163 17.57 -17.99 -8.42
C ALA A 163 16.59 -17.14 -7.60
N VAL A 164 17.10 -16.44 -6.60
CA VAL A 164 16.34 -15.46 -5.81
C VAL A 164 17.05 -14.12 -5.91
N LEU A 165 16.30 -13.10 -6.31
CA LEU A 165 16.73 -11.72 -6.20
C LEU A 165 16.46 -11.21 -4.78
N VAL A 166 17.46 -10.60 -4.16
CA VAL A 166 17.38 -10.04 -2.81
C VAL A 166 17.72 -8.56 -2.85
N ALA A 167 16.86 -7.76 -2.23
CA ALA A 167 17.12 -6.36 -1.90
C ALA A 167 17.24 -6.23 -0.39
N GLU A 168 18.41 -5.85 0.10
CA GLU A 168 18.66 -5.61 1.52
C GLU A 168 18.73 -4.12 1.81
N ASN A 169 17.99 -3.65 2.81
CA ASN A 169 18.01 -2.25 3.20
C ASN A 169 18.91 -2.02 4.41
N THR A 170 20.11 -1.52 4.14
CA THR A 170 21.11 -1.13 5.14
C THR A 170 20.95 0.32 5.62
N GLY A 171 19.91 1.00 5.15
CA GLY A 171 19.59 2.38 5.51
C GLY A 171 18.78 2.49 6.82
N ASN A 172 18.42 3.72 7.16
CA ASN A 172 17.65 4.05 8.37
C ASN A 172 16.19 4.44 8.08
N ALA A 173 15.76 4.41 6.81
CA ALA A 173 14.38 4.57 6.36
C ALA A 173 13.92 3.41 5.49
N HIS A 174 12.61 3.20 5.37
CA HIS A 174 12.04 2.22 4.46
C HIS A 174 12.34 2.52 2.98
N ALA A 175 12.38 1.46 2.19
CA ALA A 175 12.31 1.52 0.74
C ALA A 175 10.96 0.95 0.26
N GLN A 176 10.17 1.74 -0.45
CA GLN A 176 9.01 1.28 -1.20
C GLN A 176 9.47 0.91 -2.61
N LEU A 177 9.40 -0.38 -2.94
CA LEU A 177 9.83 -0.90 -4.24
C LEU A 177 8.65 -1.00 -5.19
N SER A 178 8.82 -0.50 -6.41
CA SER A 178 7.84 -0.67 -7.49
C SER A 178 8.49 -0.76 -8.86
N ASN A 179 7.72 -1.20 -9.86
CA ASN A 179 8.12 -1.22 -11.28
C ASN A 179 9.49 -1.87 -11.49
N ILE A 180 9.63 -3.12 -11.06
CA ILE A 180 10.92 -3.83 -11.06
C ILE A 180 11.04 -4.64 -12.35
N THR A 181 12.10 -4.38 -13.11
CA THR A 181 12.51 -5.17 -14.27
C THR A 181 13.97 -5.58 -14.12
N PHE A 182 14.30 -6.77 -14.61
CA PHE A 182 15.64 -7.32 -14.51
C PHE A 182 16.10 -7.87 -15.85
N GLN A 183 17.10 -7.23 -16.44
CA GLN A 183 17.74 -7.67 -17.67
C GLN A 183 18.96 -8.52 -17.32
N THR A 184 18.93 -9.79 -17.69
CA THR A 184 20.08 -10.68 -17.55
C THR A 184 20.91 -10.66 -18.82
N THR A 185 22.17 -11.07 -18.76
CA THR A 185 23.02 -11.23 -19.96
C THR A 185 22.61 -12.42 -20.83
N SER A 186 21.91 -13.41 -20.27
CA SER A 186 21.50 -14.63 -20.97
C SER A 186 20.10 -14.54 -21.61
N ALA A 187 19.22 -13.67 -21.12
CA ALA A 187 17.87 -13.50 -21.67
C ALA A 187 17.83 -12.37 -22.71
N LYS A 188 17.13 -12.60 -23.82
CA LYS A 188 16.94 -11.58 -24.86
C LYS A 188 16.06 -10.42 -24.37
N ASP A 189 15.04 -10.74 -23.58
CA ASP A 189 14.06 -9.78 -23.05
C ASP A 189 14.23 -9.60 -21.54
N ALA A 190 13.85 -8.43 -21.04
CA ALA A 190 13.89 -8.13 -19.62
C ALA A 190 12.80 -8.92 -18.86
N LEU A 191 13.16 -9.45 -17.71
CA LEU A 191 12.22 -10.11 -16.80
C LEU A 191 11.44 -9.05 -16.02
N THR A 192 10.14 -8.99 -16.24
CA THR A 192 9.25 -8.13 -15.45
C THR A 192 8.92 -8.80 -14.13
N LEU A 193 9.45 -8.25 -13.04
CA LEU A 193 9.27 -8.80 -11.69
C LEU A 193 8.06 -8.17 -10.99
N ALA A 194 7.76 -6.90 -11.26
CA ALA A 194 6.58 -6.20 -10.76
C ALA A 194 6.16 -5.03 -11.67
N ASN A 195 4.87 -4.94 -12.02
CA ASN A 195 4.24 -3.83 -12.76
C ASN A 195 3.41 -2.95 -11.82
N GLY A 196 4.05 -2.42 -10.77
CA GLY A 196 3.41 -1.67 -9.70
C GLY A 196 4.15 -1.87 -8.38
N LEU A 197 3.46 -1.68 -7.25
CA LEU A 197 4.03 -1.92 -5.91
C LEU A 197 4.47 -3.38 -5.78
N ALA A 198 5.78 -3.58 -5.57
CA ALA A 198 6.38 -4.90 -5.31
C ALA A 198 6.43 -5.22 -3.81
N GLY A 199 6.48 -4.18 -2.97
CA GLY A 199 6.54 -4.30 -1.52
C GLY A 199 7.39 -3.22 -0.88
N TYR A 200 7.73 -3.44 0.38
CA TYR A 200 8.59 -2.56 1.16
C TYR A 200 9.77 -3.33 1.73
N VAL A 201 10.88 -2.62 1.94
CA VAL A 201 12.05 -3.10 2.67
C VAL A 201 12.28 -2.16 3.84
N LEU A 202 11.93 -2.60 5.05
CA LEU A 202 12.14 -1.84 6.28
C LEU A 202 13.65 -1.77 6.60
N PRO A 203 14.10 -0.81 7.43
CA PRO A 203 15.49 -0.74 7.88
C PRO A 203 15.97 -2.09 8.43
N GLY A 204 17.13 -2.57 7.97
CA GLY A 204 17.73 -3.83 8.38
C GLY A 204 17.05 -5.10 7.86
N ASN A 205 16.07 -4.98 6.95
CA ASN A 205 15.33 -6.12 6.42
C ASN A 205 15.64 -6.37 4.94
N THR A 206 15.08 -7.47 4.42
CA THR A 206 15.26 -7.88 3.03
C THR A 206 13.92 -8.07 2.33
N TRP A 207 13.85 -7.76 1.04
CA TRP A 207 12.81 -8.24 0.13
C TRP A 207 13.41 -9.32 -0.78
N LYS A 208 12.66 -10.40 -1.00
CA LYS A 208 13.10 -11.54 -1.80
C LYS A 208 12.09 -11.85 -2.89
N ARG A 209 12.59 -12.17 -4.09
CA ARG A 209 11.77 -12.61 -5.21
C ARG A 209 12.44 -13.76 -5.95
N GLU A 210 11.78 -14.90 -5.95
CA GLU A 210 12.17 -16.02 -6.79
C GLU A 210 12.04 -15.65 -8.27
N LEU A 211 13.03 -16.07 -9.05
CA LEU A 211 13.11 -15.86 -10.48
C LEU A 211 12.94 -17.21 -11.19
N GLU A 212 12.14 -17.23 -12.25
CA GLU A 212 11.97 -18.41 -13.11
C GLU A 212 13.15 -18.57 -14.10
N VAL A 213 14.38 -18.42 -13.60
CA VAL A 213 15.62 -18.62 -14.37
C VAL A 213 16.64 -19.40 -13.54
N SER A 214 17.51 -20.14 -14.23
CA SER A 214 18.61 -20.87 -13.59
C SER A 214 19.65 -19.90 -13.01
N PRO A 215 20.17 -20.12 -11.79
CA PRO A 215 21.29 -19.35 -11.24
C PRO A 215 22.50 -19.23 -12.18
N ALA A 216 22.79 -20.27 -12.97
CA ALA A 216 23.92 -20.27 -13.92
C ALA A 216 23.76 -19.26 -15.07
N SER A 217 22.52 -18.78 -15.31
CA SER A 217 22.23 -17.74 -16.30
C SER A 217 22.37 -16.31 -15.73
N LEU A 218 22.64 -16.19 -14.43
CA LEU A 218 22.75 -14.93 -13.71
C LEU A 218 24.21 -14.65 -13.33
N ASN A 219 25.08 -14.37 -14.29
CA ASN A 219 26.45 -13.94 -13.95
C ASN A 219 26.48 -12.45 -13.55
N GLN A 220 25.73 -11.63 -14.28
CA GLN A 220 25.51 -10.21 -14.04
C GLN A 220 24.18 -9.84 -14.68
N GLY A 221 23.46 -8.90 -14.09
CA GLY A 221 22.26 -8.34 -14.69
C GLY A 221 22.07 -6.89 -14.31
N ARG A 222 21.25 -6.19 -15.08
CA ARG A 222 20.86 -4.80 -14.81
C ARG A 222 19.44 -4.78 -14.30
N LEU A 223 19.27 -4.24 -13.10
CA LEU A 223 17.97 -4.05 -12.47
C LEU A 223 17.54 -2.60 -12.63
N ASN A 224 16.30 -2.40 -13.09
CA ASN A 224 15.61 -1.13 -13.00
C ASN A 224 14.48 -1.27 -12.00
N ALA A 225 14.34 -0.31 -11.11
CA ALA A 225 13.25 -0.25 -10.15
C ALA A 225 12.87 1.20 -9.87
N THR A 226 11.73 1.42 -9.25
CA THR A 226 11.37 2.68 -8.61
C THR A 226 11.45 2.49 -7.11
N VAL A 227 12.18 3.36 -6.42
CA VAL A 227 12.35 3.37 -4.97
C VAL A 227 11.82 4.68 -4.43
N ASN A 228 10.79 4.63 -3.58
CA ASN A 228 10.14 5.82 -3.02
C ASN A 228 9.75 6.85 -4.11
N GLY A 229 9.30 6.37 -5.28
CA GLY A 229 8.91 7.20 -6.42
C GLY A 229 10.04 7.64 -7.35
N MET A 230 11.31 7.39 -6.99
CA MET A 230 12.46 7.72 -7.84
C MET A 230 12.95 6.51 -8.62
N PRO A 231 13.16 6.62 -9.95
CA PRO A 231 13.74 5.53 -10.73
C PRO A 231 15.20 5.32 -10.34
N ILE A 232 15.60 4.06 -10.25
CA ILE A 232 16.97 3.61 -10.05
C ILE A 232 17.35 2.59 -11.12
N GLN A 233 18.64 2.54 -11.41
CA GLN A 233 19.26 1.50 -12.20
C GLN A 233 20.52 1.04 -11.48
N THR A 234 20.66 -0.28 -11.31
CA THR A 234 21.83 -0.85 -10.64
C THR A 234 22.23 -2.17 -11.27
N GLU A 235 23.50 -2.53 -11.11
CA GLU A 235 23.97 -3.86 -11.45
C GLU A 235 23.73 -4.82 -10.29
N VAL A 236 23.19 -5.99 -10.62
CA VAL A 236 23.02 -7.09 -9.68
C VAL A 236 24.02 -8.16 -10.05
N ARG A 237 24.83 -8.56 -9.07
CA ARG A 237 25.75 -9.69 -9.19
C ARG A 237 25.19 -10.88 -8.46
N PHE A 238 25.55 -12.06 -8.92
CA PHE A 238 25.35 -13.27 -8.16
C PHE A 238 26.32 -13.29 -6.98
N ALA A 239 25.83 -13.56 -5.78
CA ALA A 239 26.71 -13.80 -4.64
C ALA A 239 27.58 -15.02 -4.98
N ALA A 240 28.91 -14.86 -4.95
CA ALA A 240 29.81 -15.99 -5.10
C ALA A 240 29.51 -17.01 -3.99
N PRO A 241 29.56 -18.32 -4.29
CA PRO A 241 29.27 -19.37 -3.32
C PRO A 241 30.19 -19.34 -2.10
#